data_AF-A0A0S4IST6-F1
#
_entry.id   AF-A0A0S4IST6-F1
#
_cell.length_a   1.000
_cell.length_b   1.000
_cell.length_c   1.000
_cell.angle_alpha   90.00
_cell.angle_beta   90.00
_cell.angle_gamma   90.00
#
_symmetry.space_group_name_H-M   'P 1'
#
loop_
_entity.id
_entity.type
_entity.pdbx_description
1 polymer ?
#
loop_
_entity_poly.entity_id
_entity_poly.type
_entity_poly.pdbx_seq_one_letter_code
_entity_poly.pdbx_strand_id
1 'polypeptide(L)'
;MRRLLVAEFGAACGVSQRCITADSLERYRQDSFEASERLRASQTYPGAIRAATPGDTKYYFGRESILPQGQRHYWRAVVDDPQVEQTVTLRIRLKDNVWVTSGWETRLHVVQVVVPLDATVAEVIDQVLVDNQSPYLCTSPIALAVDGRDIAGDRTVKELGLHEHSIIDGYDVKGDHLSHMPEHRPRDWNVDEISDAAAQTSPYKEMNPNAGMSLAPRYEGRPLPFKGHRNYGAVRAGTSQ
;
A
#
# COMPACT_ATOMS: atom_id res chain seq x y z
N MET A 1 -36.42 31.50 22.51
CA MET A 1 -36.33 31.91 21.09
C MET A 1 -35.69 30.79 20.28
N ARG A 2 -36.48 30.05 19.49
CA ARG A 2 -35.98 28.97 18.61
C ARG A 2 -35.67 29.58 17.25
N ARG A 3 -34.40 29.54 16.81
CA ARG A 3 -34.01 29.91 15.45
C ARG A 3 -34.28 28.72 14.53
N LEU A 4 -35.25 28.89 13.62
CA LEU A 4 -35.45 28.03 12.46
C LEU A 4 -34.34 28.34 11.46
N LEU A 5 -33.51 27.35 11.14
CA LEU A 5 -32.62 27.41 9.97
C LEU A 5 -33.45 26.99 8.75
N VAL A 6 -33.69 27.95 7.86
CA VAL A 6 -34.34 27.74 6.58
C VAL A 6 -33.23 27.43 5.56
N ALA A 7 -33.27 26.23 4.98
CA ALA A 7 -32.48 25.91 3.80
C ALA A 7 -33.40 26.05 2.58
N GLU A 8 -33.14 27.05 1.74
CA GLU A 8 -33.82 27.20 0.44
C GLU A 8 -33.24 26.19 -0.55
N PHE A 9 -34.06 25.23 -0.97
CA PHE A 9 -33.84 24.48 -2.21
C PHE A 9 -35.00 24.75 -3.16
N GLY A 10 -34.63 25.16 -4.38
CA GLY A 10 -35.51 25.68 -5.42
C GLY A 10 -36.69 24.77 -5.75
N ALA A 11 -37.84 25.42 -5.92
CA ALA A 11 -39.11 24.83 -6.27
C ALA A 11 -39.13 24.32 -7.71
N ALA A 12 -39.22 22.99 -7.90
CA ALA A 12 -39.67 22.38 -9.14
C ALA A 12 -40.13 20.91 -8.97
N CYS A 13 -40.84 20.57 -7.89
CA CYS A 13 -41.73 19.40 -7.85
C CYS A 13 -42.54 19.46 -6.54
N GLY A 14 -43.81 19.07 -6.57
CA GLY A 14 -44.77 19.16 -5.45
C GLY A 14 -44.44 18.27 -4.25
N VAL A 15 -43.28 18.47 -3.63
CA VAL A 15 -42.91 17.87 -2.35
C VAL A 15 -43.29 18.85 -1.27
N SER A 16 -44.34 18.51 -0.52
CA SER A 16 -44.66 19.16 0.75
C SER A 16 -43.39 19.23 1.60
N GLN A 17 -42.89 20.46 1.85
CA GLN A 17 -41.87 20.72 2.87
C GLN A 17 -42.46 20.32 4.22
N ARG A 18 -42.24 19.06 4.62
CA ARG A 18 -42.51 18.62 5.98
C ARG A 18 -41.38 19.15 6.86
N CYS A 19 -41.70 20.12 7.70
CA CYS A 19 -40.82 20.52 8.78
C CYS A 19 -40.44 19.27 9.59
N ILE A 20 -39.15 18.95 9.68
CA ILE A 20 -38.66 17.84 10.51
C ILE A 20 -38.85 18.27 11.96
N THR A 21 -39.92 17.81 12.61
CA THR A 21 -40.18 18.05 14.02
C THR A 21 -39.68 16.87 14.83
N ALA A 22 -38.98 17.13 15.94
CA ALA A 22 -38.46 16.09 16.82
C ALA A 22 -39.58 15.15 17.34
N ASP A 23 -40.80 15.68 17.50
CA ASP A 23 -41.98 14.96 17.97
C ASP A 23 -42.44 13.85 17.00
N SER A 24 -42.05 13.94 15.72
CA SER A 24 -42.35 12.92 14.70
C SER A 24 -41.30 11.81 14.60
N LEU A 25 -40.19 11.91 15.33
CA LEU A 25 -39.06 10.97 15.25
C LEU A 25 -39.46 9.56 15.72
N GLU A 26 -40.26 9.44 16.77
CA GLU A 26 -40.71 8.13 17.28
C GLU A 26 -41.55 7.39 16.24
N ARG A 27 -42.43 8.12 15.55
CA ARG A 27 -43.21 7.58 14.43
C ARG A 27 -42.32 7.14 13.27
N TYR A 28 -41.34 7.96 12.86
CA TYR A 28 -40.41 7.58 11.79
C TYR A 28 -39.52 6.39 12.15
N ARG A 29 -39.12 6.25 13.42
CA ARG A 29 -38.40 5.07 13.90
C ARG A 29 -39.25 3.81 13.77
N GLN A 30 -40.51 3.88 14.19
CA GLN A 30 -41.45 2.77 14.05
C GLN A 30 -41.68 2.40 12.58
N ASP A 31 -41.93 3.39 11.72
CA ASP A 31 -42.10 3.17 10.29
C ASP A 31 -40.84 2.55 9.65
N SER A 32 -39.64 2.99 10.05
CA SER A 32 -38.37 2.45 9.56
C SER A 32 -38.14 0.99 9.98
N PHE A 33 -38.58 0.63 11.20
CA PHE A 33 -38.51 -0.73 11.70
C PHE A 33 -39.46 -1.65 10.91
N GLU A 34 -40.72 -1.25 10.76
CA GLU A 34 -41.70 -2.01 9.99
C GLU A 34 -41.30 -2.17 8.52
N ALA A 35 -40.70 -1.13 7.91
CA ALA A 35 -40.18 -1.21 6.55
C ALA A 35 -39.01 -2.20 6.44
N SER A 36 -38.09 -2.23 7.41
CA SER A 36 -36.95 -3.15 7.42
C SER A 36 -37.39 -4.61 7.55
N GLU A 37 -38.37 -4.88 8.42
CA GLU A 37 -38.90 -6.24 8.60
C GLU A 37 -39.68 -6.72 7.37
N ARG A 38 -40.51 -5.84 6.76
CA ARG A 38 -41.18 -6.16 5.49
C ARG A 38 -40.17 -6.43 4.37
N LEU A 39 -39.06 -5.70 4.30
CA LEU A 39 -38.00 -5.93 3.31
C LEU A 39 -37.36 -7.31 3.50
N ARG A 40 -36.99 -7.65 4.74
CA ARG A 40 -36.40 -8.95 5.08
C ARG A 40 -37.35 -10.12 4.81
N ALA A 41 -38.65 -9.94 5.05
CA ALA A 41 -39.65 -10.97 4.84
C ALA A 41 -40.08 -11.12 3.37
N SER A 42 -39.97 -10.08 2.55
CA SER A 42 -40.42 -10.09 1.14
C SER A 42 -39.34 -10.53 0.15
N GLN A 43 -38.06 -10.34 0.48
CA GLN A 43 -36.96 -10.69 -0.42
C GLN A 43 -36.31 -12.02 -0.01
N THR A 44 -36.07 -12.89 -0.99
CA THR A 44 -35.16 -14.02 -0.83
C THR A 44 -33.79 -13.61 -1.35
N TYR A 45 -32.79 -13.50 -0.46
CA TYR A 45 -31.44 -13.11 -0.84
C TYR A 45 -30.74 -14.26 -1.58
N PRO A 46 -30.19 -14.03 -2.80
CA PRO A 46 -29.61 -15.09 -3.64
C PRO A 46 -28.31 -15.69 -3.08
N GLY A 47 -27.62 -14.98 -2.19
CA GLY A 47 -26.35 -15.42 -1.60
C GLY A 47 -25.55 -14.25 -1.04
N ALA A 48 -24.36 -14.54 -0.50
CA ALA A 48 -23.45 -13.52 -0.02
C ALA A 48 -22.78 -12.78 -1.18
N ILE A 49 -22.92 -11.45 -1.20
CA ILE A 49 -22.24 -10.59 -2.17
C ILE A 49 -20.79 -10.40 -1.70
N ARG A 50 -19.81 -10.48 -2.62
CA ARG A 50 -18.40 -10.22 -2.31
C ARG A 50 -18.20 -8.79 -1.79
N ALA A 51 -17.38 -8.62 -0.77
CA ALA A 51 -17.01 -7.30 -0.28
C ALA A 51 -16.10 -6.60 -1.30
N ALA A 52 -16.35 -5.32 -1.56
CA ALA A 52 -15.48 -4.50 -2.39
C ALA A 52 -14.51 -3.70 -1.49
N THR A 53 -13.28 -3.51 -1.97
CA THR A 53 -12.30 -2.61 -1.35
C THR A 53 -12.83 -1.17 -1.38
N PRO A 54 -13.06 -0.52 -0.21
CA PRO A 54 -13.46 0.87 -0.19
C PRO A 54 -12.31 1.76 -0.62
N GLY A 55 -12.62 2.78 -1.42
CA GLY A 55 -11.68 3.81 -1.82
C GLY A 55 -11.40 4.81 -0.69
N ASP A 56 -10.79 5.93 -1.05
CA ASP A 56 -10.49 7.02 -0.14
C ASP A 56 -11.51 8.16 -0.20
N THR A 57 -11.69 8.86 0.92
CA THR A 57 -12.60 10.02 1.03
C THR A 57 -11.81 11.32 0.98
N LYS A 58 -12.26 12.26 0.16
CA LYS A 58 -11.75 13.64 0.14
C LYS A 58 -12.32 14.52 1.26
N TYR A 59 -13.28 13.99 2.01
CA TYR A 59 -14.00 14.71 3.07
C TYR A 59 -13.49 14.26 4.42
N TYR A 60 -12.39 14.86 4.88
CA TYR A 60 -11.87 14.70 6.23
C TYR A 60 -12.14 15.93 7.07
N PHE A 61 -12.10 15.77 8.40
CA PHE A 61 -12.26 16.89 9.33
C PHE A 61 -10.92 17.58 9.55
N GLY A 62 -10.87 18.90 9.33
CA GLY A 62 -9.68 19.72 9.62
C GLY A 62 -9.06 20.34 8.37
N ARG A 63 -7.79 20.76 8.50
CA ARG A 63 -6.99 21.34 7.40
C ARG A 63 -5.72 20.50 7.28
N GLU A 64 -5.41 20.03 6.08
CA GLU A 64 -4.12 19.41 5.78
C GLU A 64 -3.32 20.27 4.80
N SER A 65 -2.03 19.98 4.70
CA SER A 65 -1.11 20.64 3.77
C SER A 65 -0.98 19.86 2.47
N ILE A 66 -0.48 20.49 1.42
CA ILE A 66 -0.31 19.89 0.08
C ILE A 66 0.80 18.82 0.07
N LEU A 67 1.66 18.77 1.10
CA LEU A 67 2.62 17.66 1.27
C LEU A 67 1.81 16.39 1.60
N PRO A 68 1.77 15.40 0.70
CA PRO A 68 0.84 14.28 0.80
C PRO A 68 1.25 13.37 1.96
N GLN A 69 0.45 13.37 3.03
CA GLN A 69 0.55 12.35 4.08
C GLN A 69 -0.28 11.12 3.68
N GLY A 70 0.12 10.45 2.60
CA GLY A 70 -0.56 9.24 2.10
C GLY A 70 -1.97 9.49 1.56
N GLN A 71 -2.40 8.72 0.55
CA GLN A 71 -3.74 8.83 -0.04
C GLN A 71 -4.82 8.15 0.82
N ARG A 72 -4.77 8.32 2.16
CA ARG A 72 -5.67 7.61 3.09
C ARG A 72 -6.05 8.46 4.30
N HIS A 73 -7.31 8.91 4.34
CA HIS A 73 -7.83 9.82 5.38
C HIS A 73 -8.65 9.12 6.46
N TYR A 74 -8.58 7.79 6.55
CA TYR A 74 -9.27 7.00 7.56
C TYR A 74 -8.39 5.86 8.05
N TRP A 75 -8.70 5.34 9.24
CA TRP A 75 -7.97 4.21 9.80
C TRP A 75 -8.46 2.89 9.23
N ARG A 76 -7.54 2.12 8.64
CA ARG A 76 -7.78 0.73 8.23
C ARG A 76 -6.68 -0.18 8.76
N ALA A 77 -7.07 -1.11 9.64
CA ALA A 77 -6.14 -2.09 10.21
C ALA A 77 -5.94 -3.35 9.34
N VAL A 78 -6.72 -3.50 8.26
CA VAL A 78 -6.70 -4.65 7.36
C VAL A 78 -6.07 -4.24 6.03
N VAL A 79 -5.31 -5.15 5.42
CA VAL A 79 -4.76 -5.03 4.06
C VAL A 79 -5.78 -5.59 3.07
N ASP A 80 -6.08 -4.83 2.03
CA ASP A 80 -7.03 -5.25 0.99
C ASP A 80 -6.34 -5.90 -0.20
N ASP A 81 -7.12 -6.64 -1.00
CA ASP A 81 -6.70 -7.34 -2.21
C ASP A 81 -5.71 -6.60 -3.13
N PRO A 82 -5.86 -5.29 -3.46
CA PRO A 82 -4.92 -4.62 -4.38
C PRO A 82 -3.48 -4.52 -3.87
N GLN A 83 -3.24 -4.69 -2.57
CA GLN A 83 -1.90 -4.71 -1.99
C GLN A 83 -1.31 -6.13 -1.89
N VAL A 84 -2.12 -7.17 -2.12
CA VAL A 84 -1.69 -8.56 -1.96
C VAL A 84 -1.26 -9.12 -3.32
N GLU A 85 0.05 -9.18 -3.52
CA GLU A 85 0.64 -9.76 -4.73
C GLU A 85 1.01 -11.24 -4.53
N GLN A 86 0.78 -12.06 -5.56
CA GLN A 86 1.28 -13.44 -5.58
C GLN A 86 2.72 -13.42 -6.09
N THR A 87 3.66 -13.52 -5.17
CA THR A 87 5.09 -13.42 -5.47
C THR A 87 5.80 -14.77 -5.40
N VAL A 88 6.94 -14.86 -6.08
CA VAL A 88 7.88 -15.97 -6.01
C VAL A 88 9.27 -15.44 -5.70
N THR A 89 10.01 -16.20 -4.91
CA THR A 89 11.40 -15.89 -4.60
C THR A 89 12.32 -16.57 -5.61
N LEU A 90 12.97 -15.80 -6.48
CA LEU A 90 13.93 -16.31 -7.46
C LEU A 90 15.37 -16.08 -6.98
N ARG A 91 16.23 -17.07 -7.21
CA ARG A 91 17.66 -17.00 -6.91
C ARG A 91 18.45 -17.01 -8.21
N ILE A 92 19.01 -15.86 -8.55
CA ILE A 92 19.73 -15.65 -9.80
C ILE A 92 21.22 -15.72 -9.52
N ARG A 93 21.90 -16.57 -10.28
CA ARG A 93 23.31 -16.90 -10.12
C ARG A 93 24.12 -16.03 -11.06
N LEU A 94 25.01 -15.22 -10.52
CA LEU A 94 25.94 -14.40 -11.29
C LEU A 94 27.35 -14.97 -11.15
N LYS A 95 28.10 -14.92 -12.25
CA LYS A 95 29.49 -15.33 -12.29
C LYS A 95 30.35 -14.20 -11.73
N ASP A 96 31.17 -14.50 -10.72
CA ASP A 96 32.14 -13.57 -10.15
C ASP A 96 33.54 -14.20 -10.16
N ASN A 97 34.58 -13.39 -10.12
CA ASN A 97 35.96 -13.85 -10.02
C ASN A 97 36.60 -13.32 -8.76
N VAL A 98 37.12 -14.23 -7.94
CA VAL A 98 37.82 -13.89 -6.70
C VAL A 98 39.31 -14.13 -6.90
N TRP A 99 40.14 -13.18 -6.45
CA TRP A 99 41.58 -13.32 -6.49
C TRP A 99 42.09 -14.14 -5.30
N VAL A 100 42.74 -15.26 -5.58
CA VAL A 100 43.38 -16.15 -4.60
C VAL A 100 44.89 -16.23 -4.85
N THR A 101 45.63 -16.97 -4.02
CA THR A 101 47.10 -17.07 -4.09
C THR A 101 47.62 -17.59 -5.43
N SER A 102 46.83 -18.41 -6.15
CA SER A 102 47.18 -18.98 -7.46
C SER A 102 46.77 -18.10 -8.65
N GLY A 103 45.83 -17.16 -8.47
CA GLY A 103 45.26 -16.35 -9.56
C GLY A 103 43.76 -16.12 -9.39
N TRP A 104 43.05 -15.90 -10.52
CA TRP A 104 41.60 -15.75 -10.53
C TRP A 104 40.89 -17.09 -10.41
N GLU A 105 39.98 -17.21 -9.44
CA GLU A 105 39.04 -18.32 -9.34
C GLU A 105 37.61 -17.83 -9.64
N THR A 106 36.94 -18.52 -10.56
CA THR A 106 35.52 -18.27 -10.82
C THR A 106 34.68 -18.84 -9.68
N ARG A 107 33.87 -17.97 -9.08
CA ARG A 107 32.91 -18.27 -8.02
C ARG A 107 31.53 -17.82 -8.46
N LEU A 108 30.53 -18.25 -7.70
CA LEU A 108 29.13 -17.93 -7.95
C LEU A 108 28.62 -16.99 -6.87
N HIS A 109 28.08 -15.85 -7.28
CA HIS A 109 27.36 -14.93 -6.42
C HIS A 109 25.86 -15.07 -6.67
N VAL A 110 25.05 -15.15 -5.61
CA VAL A 110 23.60 -15.30 -5.74
C VAL A 110 22.91 -14.00 -5.36
N VAL A 111 22.05 -13.50 -6.24
CA VAL A 111 21.11 -12.41 -5.95
C VAL A 111 19.72 -13.02 -5.80
N GLN A 112 19.11 -12.82 -4.63
CA GLN A 112 17.76 -13.28 -4.35
C GLN A 112 16.79 -12.11 -4.50
N VAL A 113 15.79 -12.28 -5.35
CA VAL A 113 14.76 -11.28 -5.63
C VAL A 113 13.37 -11.87 -5.40
N VAL A 114 12.44 -11.03 -4.98
CA VAL A 114 11.02 -11.39 -4.85
C VAL A 114 10.29 -10.66 -5.97
N VAL A 115 9.60 -11.42 -6.82
CA VAL A 115 8.94 -10.89 -8.02
C VAL A 115 7.51 -11.43 -8.14
N PRO A 116 6.57 -10.67 -8.71
CA PRO A 116 5.23 -11.18 -9.05
C PRO A 116 5.28 -12.34 -10.03
N LEU A 117 4.33 -13.28 -9.94
CA LEU A 117 4.24 -14.42 -10.86
C LEU A 117 3.93 -14.02 -12.31
N ASP A 118 3.22 -12.91 -12.49
CA ASP A 118 2.86 -12.30 -13.76
C ASP A 118 3.95 -11.37 -14.31
N ALA A 119 5.03 -11.14 -13.57
CA ALA A 119 6.15 -10.33 -14.02
C ALA A 119 6.84 -10.97 -15.23
N THR A 120 7.28 -10.11 -16.15
CA THR A 120 8.11 -10.46 -17.31
C THR A 120 9.56 -10.65 -16.89
N VAL A 121 10.33 -11.38 -17.69
CA VAL A 121 11.76 -11.59 -17.45
C VAL A 121 12.55 -10.28 -17.48
N ALA A 122 12.12 -9.30 -18.27
CA ALA A 122 12.68 -7.95 -18.24
C ALA A 122 12.49 -7.29 -16.86
N GLU A 123 11.30 -7.37 -16.28
CA GLU A 123 11.04 -6.86 -14.92
C GLU A 123 11.82 -7.64 -13.85
N VAL A 124 12.06 -8.94 -14.04
CA VAL A 124 12.94 -9.72 -13.17
C VAL A 124 14.38 -9.21 -13.25
N ILE A 125 14.88 -8.89 -14.44
CA ILE A 125 16.20 -8.27 -14.62
C ILE A 125 16.24 -6.92 -13.90
N ASP A 126 15.25 -6.06 -14.11
CA ASP A 126 15.17 -4.76 -13.43
C ASP A 126 15.18 -4.91 -11.89
N GLN A 127 14.45 -5.91 -11.35
CA GLN A 127 14.47 -6.18 -9.93
C GLN A 127 15.86 -6.61 -9.44
N VAL A 128 16.60 -7.43 -10.20
CA VAL A 128 17.99 -7.79 -9.88
C VAL A 128 18.88 -6.56 -9.86
N LEU A 129 18.72 -5.65 -10.82
CA LEU A 129 19.50 -4.42 -10.90
C LEU A 129 19.28 -3.53 -9.69
N VAL A 130 18.03 -3.43 -9.22
CA VAL A 130 17.66 -2.62 -8.04
C VAL A 130 18.09 -3.29 -6.73
N ASP A 131 17.92 -4.61 -6.60
CA ASP A 131 18.11 -5.35 -5.34
C ASP A 131 19.47 -6.03 -5.17
N ASN A 132 20.39 -5.94 -6.14
CA ASN A 132 21.74 -6.52 -6.01
C ASN A 132 22.53 -5.97 -4.81
N GLN A 133 22.26 -4.73 -4.39
CA GLN A 133 22.94 -3.99 -3.32
C GLN A 133 24.48 -4.05 -3.39
N SER A 134 25.03 -4.30 -4.57
CA SER A 134 26.47 -4.51 -4.80
C SER A 134 26.90 -3.79 -6.06
N PRO A 135 27.92 -2.90 -5.99
CA PRO A 135 28.40 -2.15 -7.15
C PRO A 135 29.19 -3.00 -8.16
N TYR A 136 29.43 -4.29 -7.87
CA TYR A 136 30.33 -5.14 -8.66
C TYR A 136 29.63 -6.15 -9.59
N LEU A 137 28.31 -6.36 -9.43
CA LEU A 137 27.62 -7.47 -10.09
C LEU A 137 26.90 -7.08 -11.38
N CYS A 138 26.32 -5.88 -11.44
CA CYS A 138 25.51 -5.44 -12.57
C CYS A 138 26.10 -4.18 -13.22
N THR A 139 27.39 -4.22 -13.54
CA THR A 139 28.11 -3.12 -14.19
C THR A 139 27.82 -3.05 -15.69
N SER A 140 27.48 -4.19 -16.30
CA SER A 140 27.13 -4.36 -17.72
C SER A 140 25.68 -4.85 -17.86
N PRO A 141 25.09 -4.72 -19.07
CA PRO A 141 23.79 -5.32 -19.36
C PRO A 141 23.83 -6.84 -19.19
N ILE A 142 22.90 -7.37 -18.40
CA ILE A 142 22.78 -8.80 -18.10
C ILE A 142 21.62 -9.44 -18.90
N ALA A 143 21.76 -10.72 -19.21
CA ALA A 143 20.67 -11.59 -19.69
C ALA A 143 20.54 -12.81 -18.78
N LEU A 144 19.36 -13.43 -18.80
CA LEU A 144 19.04 -14.60 -17.98
C LEU A 144 18.92 -15.85 -18.85
N ALA A 145 19.46 -16.95 -18.35
CA ALA A 145 19.34 -18.28 -18.94
C ALA A 145 18.90 -19.30 -17.89
N VAL A 146 18.17 -20.32 -18.33
CA VAL A 146 17.84 -21.51 -17.54
C VAL A 146 18.39 -22.73 -18.25
N ASP A 147 19.17 -23.54 -17.54
CA ASP A 147 19.85 -24.72 -18.08
C ASP A 147 20.66 -24.43 -19.36
N GLY A 148 21.29 -23.25 -19.42
CA GLY A 148 22.09 -22.79 -20.55
C GLY A 148 21.30 -22.33 -21.78
N ARG A 149 19.98 -22.18 -21.66
CA ARG A 149 19.12 -21.61 -22.71
C ARG A 149 18.67 -20.21 -22.34
N ASP A 150 18.85 -19.28 -23.26
CA ASP A 150 18.43 -17.89 -23.10
C ASP A 150 16.91 -17.77 -22.97
N ILE A 151 16.49 -16.87 -22.09
CA ILE A 151 15.09 -16.57 -21.86
C ILE A 151 14.77 -15.23 -22.54
N ALA A 152 13.72 -15.22 -23.35
CA ALA A 152 13.22 -13.99 -23.95
C ALA A 152 12.62 -13.06 -22.88
N GLY A 153 12.93 -11.77 -22.95
CA GLY A 153 12.57 -10.77 -21.94
C GLY A 153 11.06 -10.52 -21.80
N ASP A 154 10.28 -10.82 -22.84
CA ASP A 154 8.83 -10.60 -22.93
C ASP A 154 7.99 -11.72 -22.28
N ARG A 155 8.61 -12.86 -21.97
CA ARG A 155 7.91 -13.99 -21.35
C ARG A 155 7.74 -13.78 -19.86
N THR A 156 6.63 -14.27 -19.32
CA THR A 156 6.32 -14.17 -17.90
C THR A 156 6.93 -15.31 -17.09
N VAL A 157 7.20 -15.05 -15.80
CA VAL A 157 7.68 -16.04 -14.82
C VAL A 157 6.77 -17.27 -14.80
N LYS A 158 5.44 -17.04 -14.80
CA LYS A 158 4.42 -18.09 -14.82
C LYS A 158 4.43 -18.93 -16.09
N GLU A 159 4.57 -18.33 -17.27
CA GLU A 159 4.64 -19.06 -18.56
C GLU A 159 5.88 -19.94 -18.68
N LEU A 160 6.97 -19.51 -18.06
CA LEU A 160 8.23 -20.25 -18.02
C LEU A 160 8.24 -21.32 -16.94
N GLY A 161 7.24 -21.34 -16.04
CA GLY A 161 7.19 -22.25 -14.92
C GLY A 161 8.34 -22.05 -13.93
N LEU A 162 8.87 -20.83 -13.82
CA LEU A 162 9.95 -20.52 -12.90
C LEU A 162 9.44 -20.57 -11.46
N HIS A 163 10.22 -21.23 -10.61
CA HIS A 163 9.92 -21.42 -9.19
C HIS A 163 11.21 -21.27 -8.36
N GLU A 164 11.09 -21.35 -7.04
CA GLU A 164 12.21 -21.11 -6.11
C GLU A 164 13.43 -22.02 -6.32
N HIS A 165 13.21 -23.22 -6.86
CA HIS A 165 14.27 -24.20 -7.15
C HIS A 165 14.82 -24.13 -8.58
N SER A 166 14.34 -23.20 -9.41
CA SER A 166 14.81 -23.07 -10.78
C SER A 166 16.25 -22.56 -10.78
N ILE A 167 17.10 -23.18 -11.58
CA ILE A 167 18.48 -22.76 -11.74
C ILE A 167 18.52 -21.68 -12.82
N ILE A 168 18.60 -20.43 -12.38
CA ILE A 168 18.63 -19.27 -13.26
C ILE A 168 20.04 -18.68 -13.19
N ASP A 169 20.73 -18.66 -14.33
CA ASP A 169 22.04 -18.07 -14.48
C ASP A 169 21.89 -16.71 -15.17
N GLY A 170 22.45 -15.67 -14.56
CA GLY A 170 22.61 -14.36 -15.16
C GLY A 170 24.03 -14.20 -15.68
N TYR A 171 24.16 -13.74 -16.91
CA TYR A 171 25.45 -13.51 -17.55
C TYR A 171 25.48 -12.14 -18.23
N ASP A 172 26.68 -11.56 -18.30
CA ASP A 172 26.90 -10.32 -19.02
C ASP A 172 26.79 -10.55 -20.52
N VAL A 173 25.88 -9.85 -21.19
CA VAL A 173 25.69 -9.97 -22.64
C VAL A 173 26.92 -9.43 -23.36
N LYS A 174 27.50 -8.35 -22.83
CA LYS A 174 28.66 -7.66 -23.39
C LYS A 174 29.48 -7.00 -22.28
N GLY A 175 30.56 -7.64 -21.85
CA GLY A 175 31.43 -7.15 -20.77
C GLY A 175 32.26 -5.89 -21.11
N ASP A 176 32.18 -5.43 -22.36
CA ASP A 176 32.75 -4.18 -22.85
C ASP A 176 31.75 -3.00 -22.82
N HIS A 177 30.48 -3.25 -22.49
CA HIS A 177 29.46 -2.22 -22.37
C HIS A 177 29.26 -1.76 -20.92
N LEU A 178 29.04 -0.46 -20.73
CA LEU A 178 28.64 0.10 -19.44
C LEU A 178 27.11 0.20 -19.39
N SER A 179 26.51 -0.29 -18.32
CA SER A 179 25.08 -0.11 -18.11
C SER A 179 24.77 1.33 -17.69
N HIS A 180 23.97 2.03 -18.50
CA HIS A 180 23.42 3.33 -18.15
C HIS A 180 22.02 3.14 -17.58
N MET A 181 21.93 3.09 -16.25
CA MET A 181 20.64 2.99 -15.59
C MET A 181 19.97 4.38 -15.52
N PRO A 182 18.77 4.57 -16.07
CA PRO A 182 17.98 5.76 -15.77
C PRO A 182 17.54 5.76 -14.30
N GLU A 183 17.05 6.92 -13.80
CA GLU A 183 16.49 7.03 -12.45
C GLU A 183 15.50 5.88 -12.20
N HIS A 184 15.87 4.97 -11.30
CA HIS A 184 15.07 3.78 -11.03
C HIS A 184 13.81 4.15 -10.25
N ARG A 185 12.73 3.41 -10.55
CA ARG A 185 11.53 3.35 -9.72
C ARG A 185 11.93 3.12 -8.25
N PRO A 186 11.25 3.74 -7.27
CA PRO A 186 11.50 3.47 -5.85
C PRO A 186 11.44 1.97 -5.53
N ARG A 187 12.29 1.51 -4.60
CA ARG A 187 12.45 0.09 -4.24
C ARG A 187 11.18 -0.52 -3.66
N ASP A 188 10.40 0.29 -2.97
CA ASP A 188 9.18 -0.04 -2.23
C ASP A 188 7.91 0.40 -2.96
N TRP A 189 7.99 0.62 -4.27
CA TRP A 189 6.83 1.06 -5.04
C TRP A 189 5.77 -0.04 -5.16
N ASN A 190 4.57 0.24 -4.69
CA ASN A 190 3.39 -0.61 -4.82
C ASN A 190 2.20 0.17 -5.43
N VAL A 191 0.98 -0.37 -5.35
CA VAL A 191 -0.26 0.23 -5.88
C VAL A 191 -0.73 1.47 -5.11
N ASP A 192 -0.34 1.65 -3.85
CA ASP A 192 -0.76 2.79 -3.03
C ASP A 192 0.12 4.04 -3.20
N GLU A 193 1.19 3.93 -3.99
CA GLU A 193 2.13 5.01 -4.33
C GLU A 193 2.81 5.65 -3.10
N ILE A 194 2.86 4.94 -1.97
CA ILE A 194 3.60 5.35 -0.78
C ILE A 194 5.00 4.76 -0.89
N SER A 195 6.01 5.63 -0.98
CA SER A 195 7.41 5.23 -0.98
C SER A 195 8.20 6.10 0.00
N ASP A 196 9.19 5.51 0.65
CA ASP A 196 10.16 6.26 1.46
C ASP A 196 11.39 6.63 0.60
N ALA A 197 11.57 7.93 0.39
CA ALA A 197 12.71 8.47 -0.34
C ALA A 197 14.07 8.12 0.31
N ALA A 198 14.08 7.81 1.62
CA ALA A 198 15.28 7.39 2.34
C ALA A 198 15.47 5.87 2.38
N ALA A 199 14.58 5.07 1.77
CA ALA A 199 14.68 3.62 1.77
C ALA A 199 15.97 3.16 1.04
N GLN A 200 16.89 2.58 1.81
CA GLN A 200 18.12 1.97 1.26
C GLN A 200 17.98 0.46 1.05
N THR A 201 16.91 -0.12 1.61
CA THR A 201 16.71 -1.57 1.67
C THR A 201 15.45 -1.95 0.90
N SER A 202 15.43 -3.17 0.35
CA SER A 202 14.23 -3.74 -0.27
C SER A 202 13.16 -3.96 0.80
N PRO A 203 11.86 -3.69 0.53
CA PRO A 203 10.78 -3.84 1.51
C PRO A 203 10.68 -5.26 2.09
N TYR A 204 11.16 -6.27 1.35
CA TYR A 204 11.17 -7.67 1.79
C TYR A 204 12.29 -8.00 2.80
N LYS A 205 13.29 -7.13 2.97
CA LYS A 205 14.41 -7.30 3.90
C LYS A 205 14.28 -6.42 5.14
N GLU A 206 13.36 -5.46 5.15
CA GLU A 206 13.12 -4.58 6.29
C GLU A 206 12.36 -5.29 7.42
N MET A 207 12.68 -4.92 8.67
CA MET A 207 12.00 -5.47 9.84
C MET A 207 10.77 -4.63 10.20
N ASN A 208 9.62 -5.28 10.32
CA ASN A 208 8.40 -4.68 10.88
C ASN A 208 8.25 -5.01 12.37
N PRO A 209 7.74 -4.11 13.23
CA PRO A 209 7.95 -2.67 13.31
C PRO A 209 9.24 -2.32 14.08
N ASN A 210 10.05 -1.43 13.52
CA ASN A 210 11.23 -0.86 14.19
C ASN A 210 10.86 0.33 15.09
N ALA A 211 11.58 0.54 16.19
CA ALA A 211 11.36 1.68 17.06
C ALA A 211 11.57 2.99 16.26
N GLY A 212 10.54 3.84 16.19
CA GLY A 212 10.60 5.11 15.46
C GLY A 212 11.58 6.08 16.12
N MET A 213 12.85 6.03 15.72
CA MET A 213 13.93 6.85 16.32
C MET A 213 13.83 8.33 15.95
N SER A 214 13.11 8.67 14.87
CA SER A 214 12.96 10.05 14.38
C SER A 214 11.89 10.85 15.10
N LEU A 215 11.00 10.20 15.87
CA LEU A 215 9.89 10.86 16.56
C LEU A 215 10.19 10.97 18.07
N ALA A 216 10.10 12.19 18.59
CA ALA A 216 10.15 12.42 20.03
C ALA A 216 8.74 12.25 20.65
N PRO A 217 8.59 11.53 21.78
CA PRO A 217 7.31 11.42 22.46
C PRO A 217 6.83 12.81 22.89
N ARG A 218 5.59 13.17 22.52
CA ARG A 218 4.96 14.45 22.90
C ARG A 218 3.84 14.18 23.88
N TYR A 219 3.92 14.83 25.04
CA TYR A 219 2.85 14.82 26.03
C TYR A 219 1.90 16.00 25.82
N GLU A 220 0.65 15.84 26.24
CA GLU A 220 -0.33 16.93 26.20
C GLU A 220 0.10 18.08 27.11
N GLY A 221 0.67 19.13 26.52
CA GLY A 221 1.15 20.30 27.28
C GLY A 221 0.02 21.28 27.66
N ARG A 222 -1.17 21.12 27.10
CA ARG A 222 -2.34 21.97 27.38
C ARG A 222 -3.35 21.17 28.19
N PRO A 223 -3.57 21.51 29.48
CA PRO A 223 -4.60 20.82 30.24
C PRO A 223 -5.97 21.13 29.63
N LEU A 224 -6.80 20.08 29.51
CA LEU A 224 -8.25 20.18 29.42
C LEU A 224 -8.79 21.09 30.55
N PRO A 225 -10.03 21.62 30.50
CA PRO A 225 -10.52 22.69 31.40
C PRO A 225 -10.35 22.47 32.92
N PHE A 226 -9.97 21.29 33.36
CA PHE A 226 -9.57 21.00 34.72
C PHE A 226 -8.16 21.56 35.06
N LYS A 227 -8.09 22.49 36.03
CA LYS A 227 -6.85 23.19 36.42
C LYS A 227 -6.47 23.05 37.91
N GLY A 228 -7.08 22.14 38.69
CA GLY A 228 -6.65 21.89 40.08
C GLY A 228 -7.75 21.63 41.12
N HIS A 229 -7.51 22.12 42.36
CA HIS A 229 -7.94 21.57 43.67
C HIS A 229 -9.38 21.02 43.80
N ARG A 230 -10.39 21.60 43.16
CA ARG A 230 -11.78 21.12 43.32
C ARG A 230 -12.44 20.90 41.97
N ASN A 231 -12.78 19.64 41.65
CA ASN A 231 -13.44 19.25 40.41
C ASN A 231 -14.98 19.32 40.55
N TYR A 232 -15.54 20.54 40.55
CA TYR A 232 -16.98 20.75 40.74
C TYR A 232 -17.83 20.63 39.46
N GLY A 233 -17.25 20.16 38.36
CA GLY A 233 -17.94 20.09 37.06
C GLY A 233 -17.06 20.43 35.86
N ALA A 234 -15.75 20.12 35.87
CA ALA A 234 -14.85 20.35 34.73
C ALA A 234 -15.19 19.50 33.48
N VAL A 235 -16.32 18.80 33.53
CA VAL A 235 -16.86 17.94 32.50
C VAL A 235 -18.17 18.55 32.05
N ARG A 236 -18.18 19.16 30.85
CA ARG A 236 -19.36 19.21 29.98
C ARG A 236 -18.98 19.71 28.58
N ALA A 237 -19.27 18.86 27.61
CA ALA A 237 -19.29 19.10 26.16
C ALA A 237 -18.11 19.94 25.63
N GLY A 238 -16.91 19.35 25.62
CA GLY A 238 -15.84 19.86 24.78
C GLY A 238 -16.18 19.62 23.31
N THR A 239 -16.59 20.67 22.61
CA THR A 239 -16.52 20.75 21.14
C THR A 239 -16.44 22.22 20.74
N SER A 240 -15.22 22.71 20.54
CA SER A 240 -14.98 23.79 19.57
C SER A 240 -13.60 23.57 18.95
N GLN A 241 -13.58 22.84 17.83
CA GLN A 241 -12.74 23.20 16.70
C GLN A 241 -13.65 23.71 15.61
#